data_AF-A0A7S2GK71-F1
#
_entry.id   AF-A0A7S2GK71-F1
#
_cell.length_a   1.000
_cell.length_b   1.000
_cell.length_c   1.000
_cell.angle_alpha   90.00
_cell.angle_beta   90.00
_cell.angle_gamma   90.00
#
_symmetry.space_group_name_H-M   'P 1'
#
loop_
_entity.id
_entity.type
_entity.pdbx_description
1 polymer ?
#
loop_
_entity_poly.entity_id
_entity_poly.type
_entity_poly.pdbx_seq_one_letter_code
_entity_poly.pdbx_strand_id
1 'polypeptide(L)'
;SGHAALRTAALESDLQSKVAVTPEDPMWGCGLVGPIPGIMANGQATQETQRLIDGMKESSSFDKATFWNWNLAPQKVKEGMEYLTSDFMFMPEMWGAGIVEARYVRPAGAVNFLDSTGKVSTAEMSTLFLGMNEPDIRGSCMGNMFGKCLEPCD
;
A
#
# COMPACT_ATOMS: atom_id res chain seq x y z
N SER A 1 -47.51 -5.97 -16.04
CA SER A 1 -46.21 -6.22 -16.68
C SER A 1 -45.19 -5.09 -16.47
N GLY A 2 -45.56 -3.82 -16.25
CA GLY A 2 -44.58 -2.70 -16.14
C GLY A 2 -43.91 -2.39 -14.78
N HIS A 3 -44.24 -3.10 -13.69
CA HIS A 3 -43.71 -2.76 -12.34
C HIS A 3 -42.38 -3.46 -11.98
N ALA A 4 -42.03 -4.56 -12.66
CA ALA A 4 -40.79 -5.29 -12.39
C ALA A 4 -39.57 -4.61 -13.03
N ALA A 5 -39.70 -4.10 -14.27
CA ALA A 5 -38.59 -3.47 -14.99
C ALA A 5 -38.11 -2.15 -14.38
N LEU A 6 -39.01 -1.35 -13.78
CA LEU A 6 -38.67 -0.09 -13.11
C LEU A 6 -37.91 -0.28 -11.80
N ARG A 7 -38.08 -1.41 -11.11
CA ARG A 7 -37.32 -1.73 -9.90
C ARG A 7 -35.91 -2.23 -10.22
N THR A 8 -35.72 -2.94 -11.32
CA THR A 8 -34.40 -3.41 -11.75
C THR A 8 -33.51 -2.25 -12.18
N ALA A 9 -34.04 -1.30 -12.96
CA ALA A 9 -33.27 -0.13 -13.39
C ALA A 9 -32.88 0.82 -12.23
N ALA A 10 -33.72 0.95 -11.19
CA ALA A 10 -33.41 1.75 -10.02
C ALA A 10 -32.35 1.09 -9.11
N LEU A 11 -32.38 -0.24 -8.97
CA LEU A 11 -31.33 -0.99 -8.27
C LEU A 11 -29.99 -1.02 -9.03
N GLU A 12 -30.02 -1.06 -10.37
CA GLU A 12 -28.83 -0.93 -11.21
C GLU A 12 -28.23 0.49 -11.13
N SER A 13 -29.08 1.51 -11.09
CA SER A 13 -28.72 2.92 -10.89
C SER A 13 -28.08 3.19 -9.53
N ASP A 14 -28.62 2.62 -8.45
CA ASP A 14 -28.06 2.80 -7.09
C ASP A 14 -26.73 2.07 -6.90
N LEU A 15 -26.54 0.90 -7.54
CA LEU A 15 -25.22 0.23 -7.63
C LEU A 15 -24.22 0.98 -8.55
N GLN A 16 -24.71 1.89 -9.39
CA GLN A 16 -23.92 2.71 -10.32
C GLN A 16 -23.69 4.13 -9.84
N SER A 17 -24.00 4.46 -8.58
CA SER A 17 -23.30 5.55 -7.89
C SER A 17 -21.87 5.15 -7.54
N LYS A 18 -21.15 4.62 -8.53
CA LYS A 18 -19.68 4.59 -8.50
C LYS A 18 -19.26 6.03 -8.34
N VAL A 19 -18.66 6.35 -7.19
CA VAL A 19 -17.82 7.55 -7.07
C VAL A 19 -16.98 7.59 -8.34
N ALA A 20 -17.20 8.59 -9.17
CA ALA A 20 -16.55 8.66 -10.47
C ALA A 20 -15.05 8.75 -10.19
N VAL A 21 -14.33 7.66 -10.45
CA VAL A 21 -12.88 7.63 -10.33
C VAL A 21 -12.35 8.61 -11.35
N THR A 22 -11.74 9.68 -10.87
CA THR A 22 -11.07 10.67 -11.71
C THR A 22 -9.57 10.57 -11.46
N PRO A 23 -8.72 11.01 -12.39
CA PRO A 23 -7.28 11.13 -12.12
C PRO A 23 -6.97 11.95 -10.86
N GLU A 24 -7.86 12.90 -10.51
CA GLU A 24 -7.77 13.75 -9.32
C GLU A 24 -8.28 13.06 -8.03
N ASP A 25 -9.08 12.01 -8.16
CA ASP A 25 -9.62 11.18 -7.06
C ASP A 25 -9.48 9.69 -7.42
N PRO A 26 -8.24 9.16 -7.43
CA PRO A 26 -7.99 7.79 -7.85
C PRO A 26 -8.42 6.79 -6.78
N MET A 27 -8.92 5.64 -7.22
CA MET A 27 -9.20 4.52 -6.33
C MET A 27 -7.92 3.72 -6.12
N TRP A 28 -7.36 3.75 -4.91
CA TRP A 28 -6.14 2.98 -4.58
C TRP A 28 -6.38 1.47 -4.51
N GLY A 29 -7.63 1.06 -4.31
CA GLY A 29 -8.00 -0.35 -4.19
C GLY A 29 -7.59 -0.99 -2.87
N CYS A 30 -7.78 -2.29 -2.79
CA CYS A 30 -7.42 -3.09 -1.63
C CYS A 30 -5.90 -3.28 -1.54
N GLY A 31 -5.37 -3.20 -0.32
CA GLY A 31 -3.95 -3.39 -0.03
C GLY A 31 -3.63 -4.75 0.58
N LEU A 32 -2.40 -5.22 0.35
CA LEU A 32 -1.79 -6.36 1.04
C LEU A 32 -0.68 -5.88 1.98
N VAL A 33 -0.40 -6.69 3.00
CA VAL A 33 0.66 -6.43 3.99
C VAL A 33 1.37 -7.73 4.33
N GLY A 34 2.66 -7.64 4.70
CA GLY A 34 3.48 -8.78 5.12
C GLY A 34 3.91 -9.72 3.97
N PRO A 35 4.67 -10.79 4.26
CA PRO A 35 5.15 -11.71 3.23
C PRO A 35 4.00 -12.42 2.51
N ILE A 36 3.97 -12.32 1.18
CA ILE A 36 2.97 -12.97 0.33
C ILE A 36 3.54 -14.31 -0.18
N PRO A 37 2.96 -15.46 0.22
CA PRO A 37 3.42 -16.75 -0.27
C PRO A 37 3.37 -16.85 -1.80
N GLY A 38 4.36 -17.52 -2.39
CA GLY A 38 4.42 -17.74 -3.83
C GLY A 38 5.03 -16.61 -4.66
N ILE A 39 5.43 -15.48 -4.05
CA ILE A 39 6.28 -14.49 -4.73
C ILE A 39 7.76 -14.84 -4.49
N MET A 40 8.50 -14.97 -5.59
CA MET A 40 9.93 -15.29 -5.59
C MET A 40 10.80 -14.03 -5.55
N ALA A 41 12.08 -14.21 -5.18
CA ALA A 41 13.03 -13.11 -5.04
C ALA A 41 13.29 -12.29 -6.32
N ASN A 42 12.95 -12.83 -7.48
CA ASN A 42 13.05 -12.16 -8.78
C ASN A 42 11.76 -11.43 -9.18
N GLY A 43 10.76 -11.33 -8.29
CA GLY A 43 9.50 -10.65 -8.57
C GLY A 43 8.50 -11.46 -9.40
N GLN A 44 8.69 -12.78 -9.53
CA GLN A 44 7.72 -13.66 -10.17
C GLN A 44 6.80 -14.31 -9.13
N ALA A 45 5.50 -14.36 -9.42
CA ALA A 45 4.51 -15.08 -8.61
C ALA A 45 4.24 -16.48 -9.16
N THR A 46 3.85 -17.42 -8.30
CA THR A 46 3.19 -18.66 -8.75
C THR A 46 1.84 -18.32 -9.39
N GLN A 47 1.26 -19.26 -10.15
CA GLN A 47 -0.01 -19.04 -10.83
C GLN A 47 -1.15 -18.71 -9.84
N GLU A 48 -1.20 -19.39 -8.69
CA GLU A 48 -2.22 -19.15 -7.68
C GLU A 48 -2.08 -17.74 -7.08
N THR A 49 -0.86 -17.32 -6.76
CA THR A 49 -0.60 -16.00 -6.20
C THR A 49 -0.84 -14.90 -7.24
N GLN A 50 -0.53 -15.14 -8.51
CA GLN A 50 -0.83 -14.19 -9.57
C GLN A 50 -2.34 -13.97 -9.71
N ARG A 51 -3.17 -15.02 -9.62
CA ARG A 51 -4.64 -14.85 -9.65
C ARG A 51 -5.17 -14.00 -8.50
N LEU A 52 -4.58 -14.12 -7.31
CA LEU A 52 -4.89 -13.24 -6.18
C LEU A 52 -4.51 -11.79 -6.53
N ILE A 53 -3.28 -11.56 -7.01
CA ILE A 53 -2.81 -10.24 -7.41
C ILE A 53 -3.72 -9.62 -8.48
N ASP A 54 -4.07 -10.38 -9.51
CA ASP A 54 -4.97 -9.95 -10.59
C ASP A 54 -6.32 -9.48 -10.04
N GLY A 55 -6.92 -10.23 -9.12
CA GLY A 55 -8.17 -9.82 -8.46
C GLY A 55 -8.02 -8.57 -7.58
N MET A 56 -6.85 -8.34 -6.97
CA MET A 56 -6.58 -7.12 -6.21
C MET A 56 -6.43 -5.90 -7.12
N LYS A 57 -5.79 -6.07 -8.30
CA LYS A 57 -5.63 -4.99 -9.30
C LYS A 57 -6.98 -4.44 -9.77
N GLU A 58 -8.00 -5.30 -9.90
CA GLU A 58 -9.35 -4.89 -10.32
C GLU A 58 -10.01 -3.87 -9.37
N SER A 59 -9.58 -3.82 -8.10
CA SER A 59 -10.07 -2.85 -7.12
C SER A 59 -9.43 -1.46 -7.24
N SER A 60 -8.40 -1.32 -8.07
CA SER A 60 -7.53 -0.15 -8.16
C SER A 60 -7.63 0.53 -9.52
N SER A 61 -7.59 1.86 -9.55
CA SER A 61 -7.57 2.65 -10.78
C SER A 61 -6.21 2.67 -11.49
N PHE A 62 -5.20 2.07 -10.86
CA PHE A 62 -3.81 2.07 -11.33
C PHE A 62 -3.44 0.79 -12.08
N ASP A 63 -4.36 -0.18 -12.19
CA ASP A 63 -4.07 -1.54 -12.63
C ASP A 63 -2.91 -2.17 -11.84
N LYS A 64 -2.89 -1.91 -10.52
CA LYS A 64 -1.87 -2.38 -9.58
C LYS A 64 -2.47 -2.70 -8.21
N ALA A 65 -1.97 -3.74 -7.57
CA ALA A 65 -2.27 -4.02 -6.18
C ALA A 65 -1.45 -3.09 -5.28
N THR A 66 -2.03 -2.62 -4.17
CA THR A 66 -1.28 -1.78 -3.22
C THR A 66 -0.64 -2.63 -2.14
N PHE A 67 0.54 -2.22 -1.67
CA PHE A 67 1.25 -2.87 -0.58
C PHE A 67 1.76 -1.84 0.41
N TRP A 68 1.60 -2.13 1.70
CA TRP A 68 2.05 -1.28 2.80
C TRP A 68 2.51 -2.15 3.97
N ASN A 69 3.54 -1.73 4.69
CA ASN A 69 4.17 -2.54 5.75
C ASN A 69 4.74 -1.71 6.91
N TRP A 70 4.22 -0.50 7.13
CA TRP A 70 4.73 0.42 8.16
C TRP A 70 6.20 0.81 8.00
N ASN A 71 6.75 0.71 6.80
CA ASN A 71 8.16 1.00 6.55
C ASN A 71 8.35 1.74 5.22
N LEU A 72 9.57 2.21 4.99
CA LEU A 72 9.98 2.94 3.80
C LEU A 72 10.29 2.04 2.60
N ALA A 73 10.42 0.73 2.84
CA ALA A 73 10.69 -0.28 1.83
C ALA A 73 10.18 -1.67 2.28
N PRO A 74 9.94 -2.61 1.35
CA PRO A 74 9.75 -4.02 1.66
C PRO A 74 10.91 -4.53 2.51
N GLN A 75 10.64 -5.44 3.42
CA GLN A 75 11.61 -5.87 4.42
C GLN A 75 11.61 -7.37 4.64
N LYS A 76 12.68 -7.84 5.30
CA LYS A 76 12.73 -9.16 5.90
C LYS A 76 12.10 -9.10 7.29
N VAL A 77 10.96 -9.76 7.45
CA VAL A 77 10.33 -10.02 8.76
C VAL A 77 10.60 -11.46 9.20
N LYS A 78 10.06 -11.84 10.36
CA LYS A 78 10.24 -13.20 10.92
C LYS A 78 9.64 -14.28 10.02
N GLU A 79 8.51 -13.98 9.40
CA GLU A 79 7.73 -14.88 8.55
C GLU A 79 8.33 -15.04 7.14
N GLY A 80 9.23 -14.14 6.74
CA GLY A 80 9.89 -14.21 5.43
C GLY A 80 10.27 -12.84 4.88
N MET A 81 10.67 -12.85 3.62
CA MET A 81 10.92 -11.63 2.86
C MET A 81 9.65 -11.19 2.16
N GLU A 82 9.38 -9.89 2.16
CA GLU A 82 8.28 -9.26 1.43
C GLU A 82 8.67 -9.04 -0.04
N TYR A 83 8.75 -10.14 -0.81
CA TYR A 83 8.97 -10.02 -2.25
C TYR A 83 7.71 -9.49 -2.94
N LEU A 84 7.88 -8.57 -3.88
CA LEU A 84 6.79 -7.97 -4.67
C LEU A 84 7.06 -8.13 -6.17
N THR A 85 5.99 -8.35 -6.93
CA THR A 85 6.02 -8.32 -8.40
C THR A 85 5.87 -6.87 -8.92
N SER A 86 6.03 -6.68 -10.23
CA SER A 86 5.80 -5.38 -10.90
C SER A 86 4.33 -4.93 -10.91
N ASP A 87 3.41 -5.81 -10.57
CA ASP A 87 1.98 -5.51 -10.42
C ASP A 87 1.66 -4.77 -9.11
N PHE A 88 2.66 -4.55 -8.25
CA PHE A 88 2.48 -3.82 -6.99
C PHE A 88 2.86 -2.35 -7.09
N MET A 89 2.10 -1.52 -6.37
CA MET A 89 2.54 -0.22 -5.87
C MET A 89 2.86 -0.32 -4.38
N PHE A 90 4.10 -0.03 -4.02
CA PHE A 90 4.54 0.06 -2.64
C PHE A 90 4.28 1.46 -2.08
N MET A 91 3.52 1.56 -0.98
CA MET A 91 3.23 2.79 -0.27
C MET A 91 4.22 2.97 0.89
N PRO A 92 5.26 3.81 0.74
CA PRO A 92 6.21 4.05 1.81
C PRO A 92 5.54 4.79 2.97
N GLU A 93 5.90 4.41 4.19
CA GLU A 93 5.49 5.10 5.40
C GLU A 93 6.68 5.53 6.24
N MET A 94 6.70 6.80 6.62
CA MET A 94 7.57 7.32 7.67
C MET A 94 6.87 7.14 9.02
N TRP A 95 6.96 5.91 9.55
CA TRP A 95 6.20 5.50 10.73
C TRP A 95 6.40 6.40 11.96
N GLY A 96 7.60 6.95 12.17
CA GLY A 96 7.93 7.82 13.31
C GLY A 96 8.67 9.10 12.92
N ALA A 97 8.98 9.95 13.91
CA ALA A 97 9.62 11.27 13.72
C ALA A 97 11.13 11.25 13.38
N GLY A 98 11.67 10.08 12.99
CA GLY A 98 13.08 9.92 12.65
C GLY A 98 13.44 10.62 11.32
N ILE A 99 14.72 10.70 10.98
CA ILE A 99 15.13 11.18 9.65
C ILE A 99 14.97 10.05 8.64
N VAL A 100 14.27 10.31 7.52
CA VAL A 100 14.17 9.36 6.40
C VAL A 100 15.53 9.20 5.74
N GLU A 101 16.03 7.97 5.67
CA GLU A 101 17.23 7.66 4.92
C GLU A 101 16.92 7.58 3.42
N ALA A 102 17.53 8.48 2.63
CA ALA A 102 17.29 8.62 1.19
C ALA A 102 17.52 7.33 0.38
N ARG A 103 18.26 6.35 0.91
CA ARG A 103 18.49 5.07 0.22
C ARG A 103 17.24 4.21 0.08
N TYR A 104 16.26 4.34 0.96
CA TYR A 104 15.04 3.51 0.97
C TYR A 104 13.89 4.11 0.17
N VAL A 105 13.88 5.42 -0.04
CA VAL A 105 12.81 6.12 -0.77
C VAL A 105 13.27 6.49 -2.18
N ARG A 106 12.36 6.47 -3.14
CA ARG A 106 12.57 6.97 -4.51
C ARG A 106 11.47 7.97 -4.86
N PRO A 107 11.66 8.79 -5.91
CA PRO A 107 10.57 9.59 -6.45
C PRO A 107 9.34 8.73 -6.75
N ALA A 108 8.17 9.34 -6.61
CA ALA A 108 6.89 8.75 -6.98
C ALA A 108 6.94 8.15 -8.41
N GLY A 109 6.34 6.97 -8.61
CA GLY A 109 6.31 6.24 -9.87
C GLY A 109 7.63 5.54 -10.25
N ALA A 110 8.68 5.65 -9.42
CA ALA A 110 9.93 4.97 -9.69
C ALA A 110 9.82 3.45 -9.44
N VAL A 111 10.34 2.67 -10.36
CA VAL A 111 10.56 1.22 -10.19
C VAL A 111 12.00 0.94 -9.75
N ASN A 112 12.31 -0.32 -9.42
CA ASN A 112 13.65 -0.79 -9.10
C ASN A 112 14.29 -0.11 -7.87
N PHE A 113 13.48 0.26 -6.88
CA PHE A 113 13.96 0.75 -5.59
C PHE A 113 14.49 -0.41 -4.72
N LEU A 114 15.26 -0.08 -3.68
CA LEU A 114 15.87 -1.10 -2.83
C LEU A 114 14.94 -1.50 -1.68
N ASP A 115 14.87 -2.80 -1.42
CA ASP A 115 14.33 -3.34 -0.17
C ASP A 115 15.28 -3.11 1.03
N SER A 116 14.85 -3.48 2.23
CA SER A 116 15.64 -3.28 3.45
C SER A 116 16.95 -4.08 3.49
N THR A 117 17.10 -5.07 2.60
CA THR A 117 18.31 -5.89 2.44
C THR A 117 19.24 -5.36 1.34
N GLY A 118 18.86 -4.29 0.66
CA GLY A 118 19.63 -3.69 -0.44
C GLY A 118 19.45 -4.40 -1.78
N LYS A 119 18.47 -5.29 -1.92
CA LYS A 119 18.11 -5.89 -3.22
C LYS A 119 17.04 -5.07 -3.90
N VAL A 120 16.96 -5.21 -5.21
CA VAL A 120 15.99 -4.48 -6.03
C VAL A 120 14.61 -5.11 -5.89
N SER A 121 13.61 -4.28 -5.57
CA SER A 121 12.19 -4.62 -5.69
C SER A 121 11.69 -4.29 -7.10
N THR A 122 10.85 -5.16 -7.66
CA THR A 122 10.25 -4.93 -9.00
C THR A 122 9.00 -4.07 -8.95
N ALA A 123 8.46 -3.81 -7.75
CA ALA A 123 7.30 -2.96 -7.55
C ALA A 123 7.59 -1.50 -7.94
N GLU A 124 6.51 -0.74 -8.11
CA GLU A 124 6.53 0.70 -8.31
C GLU A 124 6.38 1.44 -6.98
N MET A 125 7.13 2.52 -6.78
CA MET A 125 6.94 3.42 -5.64
C MET A 125 5.66 4.23 -5.84
N SER A 126 4.74 4.17 -4.88
CA SER A 126 3.49 4.93 -4.91
C SER A 126 3.73 6.44 -5.01
N THR A 127 2.73 7.15 -5.55
CA THR A 127 2.65 8.62 -5.47
C THR A 127 2.20 9.11 -4.10
N LEU A 128 1.75 8.20 -3.23
CA LEU A 128 1.35 8.46 -1.86
C LEU A 128 2.47 8.07 -0.90
N PHE A 129 2.80 8.99 0.00
CA PHE A 129 3.76 8.79 1.07
C PHE A 129 3.05 8.98 2.41
N LEU A 130 3.01 7.92 3.22
CA LEU A 130 2.31 7.91 4.51
C LEU A 130 3.17 8.58 5.60
N GLY A 131 2.50 9.37 6.43
CA GLY A 131 3.11 10.05 7.58
C GLY A 131 3.26 9.15 8.79
N MET A 132 3.44 9.76 9.97
CA MET A 132 3.60 9.03 11.22
C MET A 132 2.35 8.19 11.55
N ASN A 133 2.58 6.95 12.00
CA ASN A 133 1.51 6.05 12.39
C ASN A 133 1.00 6.41 13.78
N GLU A 134 -0.31 6.68 13.89
CA GLU A 134 -1.02 6.91 15.16
C GLU A 134 -0.26 7.80 16.16
N PRO A 135 0.18 9.00 15.76
CA PRO A 135 1.02 9.83 16.59
C PRO A 135 0.29 10.40 17.82
N ASP A 136 -1.02 10.28 17.87
CA ASP A 136 -1.89 10.61 18.99
C ASP A 136 -1.93 9.51 20.09
N ILE A 137 -1.56 8.27 19.76
CA ILE A 137 -1.61 7.14 20.70
C ILE A 137 -0.29 7.03 21.46
N ARG A 138 -0.36 7.09 22.80
CA ARG A 138 0.78 6.85 23.68
C ARG A 138 1.33 5.43 23.44
N GLY A 139 2.60 5.36 23.04
CA GLY A 139 3.29 4.10 22.75
C GLY A 139 3.39 3.78 21.25
N SER A 140 2.60 4.43 20.39
CA SER A 140 2.63 4.21 18.92
C SER A 140 3.65 5.10 18.18
N CYS A 141 4.52 5.82 18.91
CA CYS A 141 5.51 6.72 18.31
C CYS A 141 6.83 6.78 19.10
N MET A 142 7.55 5.66 19.24
CA MET A 142 8.89 5.67 19.81
C MET A 142 9.97 6.10 18.79
N GLY A 143 9.81 7.32 18.28
CA GLY A 143 10.89 8.30 18.26
C GLY A 143 10.57 9.29 19.37
N ASN A 144 11.47 9.46 20.34
CA ASN A 144 11.38 10.12 21.64
C ASN A 144 10.88 11.60 21.71
N MET A 145 10.14 12.12 20.74
CA MET A 145 9.89 13.55 20.57
C MET A 145 8.45 13.93 20.16
N PHE A 146 7.56 12.99 19.81
CA PHE A 146 6.18 13.38 19.48
C PHE A 146 5.34 13.51 20.76
N GLY A 147 5.04 14.75 21.16
CA GLY A 147 4.28 15.06 22.39
C GLY A 147 5.11 15.31 23.66
N LYS A 148 6.45 15.24 23.61
CA LYS A 148 7.33 15.92 24.59
C LYS A 148 7.55 17.34 24.05
N CYS A 149 6.88 18.38 24.50
CA CYS A 149 7.11 18.96 25.82
C CYS A 149 5.89 19.78 26.28
N LEU A 150 5.49 19.54 27.53
CA LEU A 150 5.23 20.65 28.47
C LEU A 150 6.13 20.54 29.72
N GLU A 151 6.67 19.36 30.04
CA GLU A 151 7.69 19.13 31.08
C GLU A 151 8.69 18.02 30.69
N PRO A 152 9.91 17.98 31.29
CA PRO A 152 10.92 16.94 31.03
C PRO A 152 10.46 15.55 31.51
N CYS A 153 11.02 14.48 30.94
CA CYS A 153 10.73 13.12 31.41
C CYS A 153 11.62 12.75 32.60
N ASP A 154 11.00 12.23 33.65
CA ASP A 154 11.68 11.55 34.77
C ASP A 154 12.41 10.28 34.33
#